data_AF-A0A7C1USV5-F1
#
_entry.id   AF-A0A7C1USV5-F1
#
_cell.length_a   1.000
_cell.length_b   1.000
_cell.length_c   1.000
_cell.angle_alpha   90.00
_cell.angle_beta   90.00
_cell.angle_gamma   90.00
#
_symmetry.space_group_name_H-M   'P 1'
#
loop_
_entity.id
_entity.type
_entity.pdbx_description
1 polymer ?
#
loop_
_entity_poly.entity_id
_entity_poly.type
_entity_poly.pdbx_seq_one_letter_code
_entity_poly.pdbx_strand_id
1 'polypeptide(L)'
;MKTLFVSLSVFLLLCGATFLASYMYLSEQSPEEMFSNLYTDGKLLLYKHGMLVKKLSPDEVKRLYTSTCTRKCHGKDVIEDKPRTAPEWAWIMARMKAPDRAGITDRHAETITRYLQEHFLSNVPTFLPENTMRFIKRHLWKSDFGESDLYLDFIYLPKVHLSLLPYLVATSSPPQISGTAFVVFINTHQGKIPPWDLAKMATIQDGDEAPAKALAWEIIYEDGQNHHKQGILTFPPVDESKATSLTITIKLPGLRKRTYMWNRPIPIFEKKDHAKP
;
A
#
# COMPACT_ATOMS: atom_id res chain seq x y z
N MET A 1 -55.81 31.40 17.56
CA MET A 1 -54.58 30.64 17.83
C MET A 1 -54.64 29.20 17.32
N LYS A 2 -55.61 28.36 17.72
CA LYS A 2 -55.71 26.96 17.27
C LYS A 2 -55.79 26.77 15.75
N THR A 3 -56.66 27.53 15.08
CA THR A 3 -56.81 27.51 13.61
C THR A 3 -55.55 27.95 12.86
N LEU A 4 -54.87 28.98 13.36
CA LEU A 4 -53.60 29.47 12.82
C LEU A 4 -52.49 28.42 12.95
N PHE A 5 -52.45 27.70 14.08
CA PHE A 5 -51.50 26.61 14.30
C PHE A 5 -51.78 25.43 13.35
N VAL A 6 -53.05 25.06 13.18
CA VAL A 6 -53.46 23.99 12.25
C VAL A 6 -53.11 24.36 10.81
N SER A 7 -53.43 25.58 10.36
CA SER A 7 -53.09 26.03 9.00
C SER A 7 -51.59 26.08 8.77
N LEU A 8 -50.80 26.51 9.76
CA LEU A 8 -49.34 26.51 9.68
C LEU A 8 -48.78 25.08 9.60
N SER A 9 -49.30 24.15 10.40
CA SER A 9 -48.90 22.74 10.35
C SER A 9 -49.23 22.10 9.00
N VAL A 10 -50.42 22.37 8.44
CA VAL A 10 -50.82 21.88 7.11
C VAL A 10 -49.94 22.47 6.01
N PHE A 11 -49.62 23.77 6.10
CA PHE A 11 -48.73 24.44 5.16
C PHE A 11 -47.31 23.86 5.20
N LEU A 12 -46.76 23.62 6.39
CA LEU A 12 -45.44 23.01 6.55
C LEU A 12 -45.41 21.56 6.03
N LEU A 13 -46.49 20.79 6.22
CA LEU A 13 -46.63 19.45 5.66
C LEU A 13 -46.67 19.47 4.13
N LEU A 14 -47.42 20.42 3.54
CA LEU A 14 -47.47 20.61 2.09
C LEU A 14 -46.10 21.01 1.52
N CYS A 15 -45.41 21.97 2.14
CA CYS A 15 -44.05 22.36 1.75
C CYS A 15 -43.05 21.20 1.89
N GLY A 16 -43.17 20.40 2.95
CA GLY A 16 -42.35 19.20 3.13
C GLY A 16 -42.62 18.16 2.04
N ALA A 17 -43.89 17.92 1.71
CA ALA A 17 -44.27 16.96 0.68
C ALA A 17 -43.83 17.40 -0.72
N THR A 18 -43.98 18.68 -1.07
CA THR A 18 -43.54 19.20 -2.37
C THR A 18 -42.02 19.20 -2.49
N PHE A 19 -41.29 19.54 -1.42
CA PHE A 19 -39.83 19.41 -1.38
C PHE A 19 -39.38 17.96 -1.59
N LEU A 20 -39.99 17.01 -0.87
CA LEU A 20 -39.68 15.58 -0.97
C LEU A 20 -39.93 15.06 -2.40
N ALA A 21 -41.10 15.39 -2.98
CA ALA A 21 -41.46 14.98 -4.34
C ALA A 21 -40.52 15.58 -5.39
N SER A 22 -40.16 16.86 -5.24
CA SER A 22 -39.22 17.54 -6.14
C SER A 22 -37.82 16.92 -6.05
N TYR A 23 -37.36 16.59 -4.84
CA TYR A 23 -36.08 15.93 -4.63
C TYR A 23 -36.06 14.52 -5.25
N MET A 24 -37.12 13.73 -5.06
CA MET A 24 -37.24 12.40 -5.68
C MET A 24 -37.23 12.48 -7.21
N TYR A 25 -37.97 13.44 -7.79
CA TYR A 25 -37.98 13.66 -9.23
C TYR A 25 -36.61 14.06 -9.77
N LEU A 26 -35.91 14.98 -9.11
CA LEU A 26 -34.60 15.47 -9.54
C LEU A 26 -33.45 14.47 -9.31
N SER A 27 -33.60 13.57 -8.33
CA SER A 27 -32.59 12.55 -8.01
C SER A 27 -32.85 11.20 -8.68
N GLU A 28 -33.95 11.07 -9.42
CA GLU A 28 -34.43 9.81 -10.03
C GLU A 28 -34.53 8.66 -9.01
N GLN A 29 -34.81 8.97 -7.73
CA GLN A 29 -34.91 7.97 -6.67
C GLN A 29 -36.36 7.58 -6.39
N SER A 30 -36.59 6.28 -6.23
CA SER A 30 -37.84 5.76 -5.70
C SER A 30 -38.01 6.13 -4.21
N PRO A 31 -39.25 6.14 -3.68
CA PRO A 31 -39.47 6.45 -2.26
C PRO A 31 -38.73 5.47 -1.34
N GLU A 32 -38.66 4.19 -1.72
CA GLU A 32 -37.98 3.15 -0.96
C GLU A 32 -36.46 3.39 -0.91
N GLU A 33 -35.84 3.77 -2.03
CA GLU A 33 -34.43 4.15 -2.07
C GLU A 33 -34.15 5.40 -1.24
N MET A 34 -35.04 6.39 -1.27
CA MET A 34 -34.89 7.60 -0.47
C MET A 34 -34.94 7.30 1.04
N PHE A 35 -35.91 6.49 1.48
CA PHE A 35 -36.00 6.06 2.89
C PHE A 35 -34.80 5.22 3.31
N SER A 36 -34.35 4.30 2.47
CA SER A 36 -33.13 3.50 2.70
C SER A 36 -31.89 4.39 2.81
N ASN A 37 -31.79 5.42 1.97
CA ASN A 37 -30.71 6.40 1.99
C ASN A 37 -30.72 7.22 3.29
N LEU A 38 -31.86 7.79 3.67
CA LEU A 38 -32.05 8.54 4.92
C LEU A 38 -31.74 7.69 6.15
N TYR A 39 -32.23 6.46 6.18
CA TYR A 39 -31.98 5.51 7.26
C TYR A 39 -30.49 5.22 7.40
N THR A 40 -29.82 4.94 6.28
CA THR A 40 -28.38 4.64 6.25
C THR A 40 -27.54 5.85 6.65
N ASP A 41 -27.85 7.05 6.14
CA ASP A 41 -27.12 8.27 6.45
C ASP A 41 -27.28 8.64 7.94
N GLY A 42 -28.50 8.48 8.49
CA GLY A 42 -28.76 8.62 9.93
C GLY A 42 -27.97 7.61 10.76
N LYS A 43 -27.91 6.34 10.32
CA LYS A 43 -27.14 5.29 10.99
C LYS A 43 -25.64 5.57 10.97
N LEU A 44 -25.09 6.06 9.85
CA LEU A 44 -23.69 6.48 9.74
C LEU A 44 -23.38 7.68 10.64
N LEU A 45 -24.30 8.63 10.78
CA LEU A 45 -24.15 9.76 11.70
C LEU A 45 -24.14 9.30 13.17
N LEU A 46 -25.05 8.40 13.54
CA LEU A 46 -25.07 7.82 14.89
C LEU A 46 -23.82 6.97 15.17
N TYR A 47 -23.30 6.29 14.16
CA TYR A 47 -22.04 5.55 14.23
C TYR A 47 -20.85 6.50 14.48
N LYS A 48 -20.79 7.62 13.73
CA LYS A 48 -19.76 8.68 13.84
C LYS A 48 -19.58 9.17 15.28
N HIS A 49 -20.70 9.37 15.98
CA HIS A 49 -20.72 9.93 17.34
C HIS A 49 -20.69 8.89 18.46
N GLY A 50 -20.48 7.60 18.14
CA GLY A 50 -20.30 6.58 19.17
C GLY A 50 -21.57 6.24 19.95
N MET A 51 -22.76 6.65 19.49
CA MET A 51 -23.98 6.60 20.31
C MET A 51 -24.59 5.19 20.36
N LEU A 52 -25.36 4.81 19.33
CA LEU A 52 -26.21 3.61 19.36
C LEU A 52 -25.74 2.50 18.42
N VAL A 53 -25.05 2.87 17.35
CA VAL A 53 -24.62 1.92 16.32
C VAL A 53 -23.21 1.44 16.64
N LYS A 54 -23.08 0.13 16.90
CA LYS A 54 -21.79 -0.49 17.26
C LYS A 54 -21.02 -1.07 16.08
N LYS A 55 -21.74 -1.56 15.06
CA LYS A 55 -21.19 -2.20 13.86
C LYS A 55 -21.97 -1.75 12.63
N LEU A 56 -21.29 -1.70 11.49
CA LEU A 56 -21.85 -1.42 10.18
C LEU A 56 -21.85 -2.70 9.34
N SER A 57 -22.82 -2.86 8.44
CA SER A 57 -22.80 -3.90 7.42
C SER A 57 -21.76 -3.60 6.33
N PRO A 58 -21.34 -4.59 5.51
CA PRO A 58 -20.39 -4.34 4.42
C PRO A 58 -20.81 -3.22 3.45
N ASP A 59 -22.09 -3.16 3.08
CA ASP A 59 -22.61 -2.09 2.21
C ASP A 59 -22.56 -0.71 2.87
N GLU A 60 -22.83 -0.65 4.18
CA GLU A 60 -22.74 0.57 4.97
C GLU A 60 -21.28 1.05 5.09
N VAL A 61 -20.32 0.14 5.25
CA VAL A 61 -18.89 0.45 5.24
C VAL A 61 -18.45 0.99 3.88
N LYS A 62 -18.87 0.35 2.78
CA LYS A 62 -18.59 0.84 1.42
C LYS A 62 -19.18 2.22 1.17
N ARG A 63 -20.39 2.49 1.66
CA ARG A 63 -21.03 3.81 1.56
C ARG A 63 -20.31 4.86 2.41
N LEU A 64 -19.87 4.51 3.62
CA LEU A 64 -19.06 5.36 4.47
C LEU A 64 -17.74 5.75 3.78
N TYR A 65 -17.05 4.78 3.18
CA TYR A 65 -15.86 5.02 2.38
C TYR A 65 -16.16 5.96 1.20
N THR A 66 -17.16 5.63 0.39
CA THR A 66 -17.47 6.37 -0.84
C THR A 66 -17.80 7.83 -0.54
N SER A 67 -18.65 8.07 0.46
CA SER A 67 -19.10 9.41 0.88
C SER A 67 -18.00 10.25 1.54
N THR A 68 -17.05 9.60 2.22
CA THR A 68 -15.93 10.28 2.89
C THR A 68 -14.77 10.56 1.94
N CYS A 69 -14.39 9.57 1.14
CA CYS A 69 -13.10 9.54 0.45
C CYS A 69 -13.16 9.90 -1.04
N THR A 70 -14.26 9.58 -1.74
CA THR A 70 -14.31 9.64 -3.22
C THR A 70 -15.28 10.67 -3.80
N ARG A 71 -16.12 11.29 -2.96
CA ARG A 71 -17.18 12.22 -3.39
C ARG A 71 -16.97 13.68 -2.98
N LYS A 72 -16.05 13.96 -2.04
CA LYS A 72 -15.89 15.30 -1.45
C LYS A 72 -14.72 16.09 -2.02
N CYS A 73 -13.54 15.48 -2.07
CA CYS A 73 -12.30 16.20 -2.37
C CYS A 73 -11.61 15.70 -3.64
N HIS A 74 -11.55 14.37 -3.83
CA HIS A 74 -10.88 13.74 -4.96
C HIS A 74 -11.72 12.58 -5.48
N GLY A 75 -11.49 12.21 -6.75
CA GLY A 75 -12.09 11.05 -7.39
C GLY A 75 -11.49 9.72 -6.91
N LYS A 76 -12.08 8.62 -7.42
CA LYS A 76 -11.66 7.25 -7.11
C LYS A 76 -10.24 6.94 -7.57
N ASP A 77 -9.80 7.56 -8.65
CA ASP A 77 -8.49 7.40 -9.28
C ASP A 77 -7.31 7.66 -8.32
N VAL A 78 -7.50 8.54 -7.33
CA VAL A 78 -6.45 8.86 -6.36
C VAL A 78 -6.28 7.75 -5.31
N ILE A 79 -7.27 6.88 -5.16
CA ILE A 79 -7.38 5.91 -4.06
C ILE A 79 -7.45 4.47 -4.58
N GLU A 80 -8.43 4.16 -5.43
CA GLU A 80 -8.72 2.83 -5.96
C GLU A 80 -7.65 2.37 -6.97
N ASP A 81 -7.13 3.29 -7.79
CA ASP A 81 -6.13 2.97 -8.83
C ASP A 81 -4.68 3.00 -8.31
N LYS A 82 -4.49 3.31 -7.01
CA LYS A 82 -3.18 3.42 -6.36
C LYS A 82 -3.13 2.56 -5.11
N PRO A 83 -3.13 1.22 -5.23
CA PRO A 83 -3.11 0.33 -4.08
C PRO A 83 -1.89 0.62 -3.20
N ARG A 84 -2.08 0.56 -1.88
CA ARG A 84 -1.04 0.84 -0.86
C ARG A 84 -0.96 -0.28 0.15
N THR A 85 0.17 -0.40 0.82
CA THR A 85 0.32 -1.33 1.93
C THR A 85 -0.59 -0.94 3.11
N ALA A 86 -0.90 -1.90 3.99
CA ALA A 86 -1.71 -1.62 5.17
C ALA A 86 -1.18 -0.48 6.07
N PRO A 87 0.14 -0.36 6.31
CA PRO A 87 0.71 0.75 7.07
C PRO A 87 0.58 2.10 6.36
N GLU A 88 0.77 2.12 5.03
CA GLU A 88 0.59 3.34 4.24
C GLU A 88 -0.87 3.80 4.29
N TRP A 89 -1.84 2.88 4.21
CA TRP A 89 -3.25 3.24 4.38
C TRP A 89 -3.54 3.81 5.78
N ALA A 90 -2.98 3.22 6.83
CA ALA A 90 -3.11 3.75 8.18
C ALA A 90 -2.50 5.15 8.32
N TRP A 91 -1.34 5.40 7.72
CA TRP A 91 -0.69 6.72 7.72
C TRP A 91 -1.46 7.76 6.91
N ILE A 92 -1.96 7.40 5.73
CA ILE A 92 -2.81 8.26 4.91
C ILE A 92 -4.05 8.64 5.71
N MET A 93 -4.69 7.68 6.37
CA MET A 93 -5.89 7.94 7.17
C MET A 93 -5.59 8.78 8.41
N ALA A 94 -4.45 8.57 9.09
CA ALA A 94 -4.01 9.42 10.18
C ALA A 94 -3.83 10.89 9.74
N ARG A 95 -3.27 11.12 8.55
CA ARG A 95 -3.13 12.45 7.96
C ARG A 95 -4.48 13.06 7.57
N MET A 96 -5.37 12.28 6.95
CA MET A 96 -6.71 12.76 6.54
C MET A 96 -7.61 13.08 7.74
N LYS A 97 -7.34 12.46 8.90
CA LYS A 97 -8.04 12.71 10.16
C LYS A 97 -7.65 14.03 10.84
N ALA A 98 -6.56 14.68 10.43
CA ALA A 98 -6.11 15.92 11.08
C ALA A 98 -7.22 16.99 11.07
N PRO A 99 -7.30 17.87 12.10
CA PRO A 99 -8.44 18.78 12.29
C PRO A 99 -8.72 19.73 11.12
N ASP A 100 -7.70 20.04 10.33
CA ASP A 100 -7.71 20.91 9.15
C ASP A 100 -8.00 20.17 7.82
N ARG A 101 -8.33 18.87 7.88
CA ARG A 101 -8.43 17.98 6.71
C ARG A 101 -9.86 17.51 6.46
N ALA A 102 -10.09 16.20 6.41
CA ALA A 102 -11.32 15.62 5.87
C ALA A 102 -12.48 15.52 6.89
N GLY A 103 -12.30 16.03 8.12
CA GLY A 103 -13.34 16.04 9.15
C GLY A 103 -13.80 14.64 9.60
N ILE A 104 -12.86 13.70 9.64
CA ILE A 104 -13.09 12.28 9.94
C ILE A 104 -12.86 12.02 11.45
N THR A 105 -13.75 11.28 12.11
CA THR A 105 -13.56 10.86 13.51
C THR A 105 -12.65 9.64 13.61
N ASP A 106 -12.06 9.36 14.78
CA ASP A 106 -11.21 8.18 14.99
C ASP A 106 -11.88 6.88 14.55
N ARG A 107 -13.15 6.71 14.91
CA ARG A 107 -13.93 5.52 14.60
C ARG A 107 -14.19 5.34 13.11
N HIS A 108 -14.48 6.43 12.40
CA HIS A 108 -14.62 6.40 10.94
C HIS A 108 -13.28 6.11 10.28
N ALA A 109 -12.20 6.74 10.76
CA ALA A 109 -10.87 6.53 10.23
C ALA A 109 -10.45 5.06 10.36
N GLU A 110 -10.70 4.42 11.51
CA GLU A 110 -10.43 3.00 11.72
C GLU A 110 -11.22 2.10 10.74
N THR A 111 -12.52 2.37 10.61
CA THR A 111 -13.42 1.59 9.73
C THR A 111 -13.02 1.72 8.26
N ILE A 112 -12.72 2.94 7.82
CA ILE A 112 -12.28 3.23 6.44
C ILE A 112 -10.90 2.64 6.20
N THR A 113 -9.98 2.72 7.16
CA THR A 113 -8.64 2.10 7.05
C THR A 113 -8.78 0.60 6.80
N ARG A 114 -9.66 -0.06 7.54
CA ARG A 114 -9.93 -1.50 7.35
C ARG A 114 -10.49 -1.80 5.97
N TYR A 115 -11.48 -1.02 5.51
CA TYR A 115 -12.03 -1.18 4.17
C TYR A 115 -10.97 -0.98 3.07
N LEU A 116 -10.12 0.05 3.18
CA LEU A 116 -9.02 0.31 2.25
C LEU A 116 -8.02 -0.86 2.23
N GLN A 117 -7.74 -1.44 3.39
CA GLN A 117 -6.87 -2.60 3.54
C GLN A 117 -7.52 -3.90 3.01
N GLU A 118 -8.83 -4.04 3.08
CA GLU A 118 -9.53 -5.24 2.56
C GLU A 118 -9.69 -5.20 1.04
N HIS A 119 -9.79 -4.01 0.44
CA HIS A 119 -10.19 -3.85 -0.97
C HIS A 119 -9.14 -3.22 -1.89
N PHE A 120 -8.17 -2.44 -1.37
CA PHE A 120 -7.20 -1.69 -2.17
C PHE A 120 -5.77 -1.85 -1.65
N LEU A 121 -5.45 -3.04 -1.15
CA LEU A 121 -4.14 -3.36 -0.61
C LEU A 121 -3.13 -3.61 -1.75
N SER A 122 -1.97 -2.98 -1.68
CA SER A 122 -0.80 -3.37 -2.47
C SER A 122 -0.04 -4.45 -1.73
N ASN A 123 0.23 -5.55 -2.42
CA ASN A 123 0.94 -6.72 -1.87
C ASN A 123 2.47 -6.52 -1.83
N VAL A 124 2.96 -5.26 -1.84
CA VAL A 124 4.38 -4.92 -1.76
C VAL A 124 4.63 -3.72 -0.84
N PRO A 125 5.40 -3.85 0.26
CA PRO A 125 5.56 -4.98 1.15
C PRO A 125 4.60 -4.88 2.35
N THR A 126 3.92 -5.99 2.58
CA THR A 126 3.29 -6.43 3.82
C THR A 126 3.95 -5.90 5.10
N PHE A 127 3.15 -5.57 6.12
CA PHE A 127 3.64 -5.38 7.48
C PHE A 127 4.26 -6.70 7.95
N LEU A 128 5.56 -6.87 7.72
CA LEU A 128 6.34 -7.90 8.37
C LEU A 128 6.34 -7.58 9.86
N PRO A 129 6.26 -8.60 10.75
CA PRO A 129 6.44 -8.38 12.17
C PRO A 129 7.66 -7.50 12.43
N GLU A 130 7.59 -6.58 13.40
CA GLU A 130 8.62 -5.57 13.61
C GLU A 130 10.02 -6.18 13.66
N ASN A 131 10.16 -7.33 14.33
CA ASN A 131 11.41 -8.08 14.43
C ASN A 131 11.92 -8.56 13.06
N THR A 132 11.03 -9.06 12.20
CA THR A 132 11.37 -9.46 10.82
C THR A 132 11.79 -8.26 10.00
N MET A 133 11.03 -7.15 10.04
CA MET A 133 11.39 -5.94 9.31
C MET A 133 12.73 -5.36 9.78
N ARG A 134 12.97 -5.36 11.09
CA ARG A 134 14.25 -4.93 11.70
C ARG A 134 15.40 -5.81 11.24
N PHE A 135 15.19 -7.12 11.19
CA PHE A 135 16.19 -8.07 10.69
C PHE A 135 16.53 -7.79 9.22
N ILE A 136 15.52 -7.65 8.36
CA ILE A 136 15.71 -7.38 6.92
C ILE A 136 16.45 -6.07 6.72
N LYS A 137 16.01 -4.98 7.35
CA LYS A 137 16.68 -3.67 7.27
C LYS A 137 18.14 -3.73 7.72
N ARG A 138 18.44 -4.49 8.77
CA ARG A 138 19.78 -4.56 9.34
C ARG A 138 20.73 -5.43 8.51
N HIS A 139 20.23 -6.56 8.01
CA HIS A 139 21.08 -7.61 7.47
C HIS A 139 20.92 -7.86 5.97
N LEU A 140 19.72 -7.69 5.41
CA LEU A 140 19.43 -8.08 4.03
C LEU A 140 19.30 -6.89 3.08
N TRP A 141 18.84 -5.73 3.56
CA TRP A 141 18.53 -4.58 2.73
C TRP A 141 19.69 -3.57 2.69
N LYS A 142 20.04 -3.13 1.49
CA LYS A 142 20.86 -1.94 1.22
C LYS A 142 20.10 -0.98 0.31
N SER A 143 20.14 0.30 0.65
CA SER A 143 19.53 1.39 -0.10
C SER A 143 20.62 2.42 -0.41
N ASP A 144 20.51 3.08 -1.55
CA ASP A 144 21.34 4.26 -1.86
C ASP A 144 20.71 5.57 -1.36
N PHE A 145 19.54 5.51 -0.71
CA PHE A 145 18.80 6.67 -0.21
C PHE A 145 18.59 7.78 -1.25
N GLY A 146 18.62 7.46 -2.55
CA GLY A 146 18.43 8.44 -3.62
C GLY A 146 19.58 9.43 -3.74
N GLU A 147 20.82 8.94 -3.91
CA GLU A 147 21.93 9.77 -4.44
C GLU A 147 21.55 10.56 -5.72
N SER A 148 20.47 10.17 -6.40
CA SER A 148 19.80 10.88 -7.50
C SER A 148 18.29 10.79 -7.34
N ASP A 149 17.52 11.38 -8.27
CA ASP A 149 16.06 11.16 -8.36
C ASP A 149 15.67 9.67 -8.43
N LEU A 150 16.58 8.82 -8.92
CA LEU A 150 16.45 7.38 -8.93
C LEU A 150 16.95 6.73 -7.62
N TYR A 151 16.04 6.04 -6.94
CA TYR A 151 16.26 5.22 -5.74
C TYR A 151 16.42 3.76 -6.13
N LEU A 152 17.47 3.12 -5.62
CA LEU A 152 17.68 1.68 -5.77
C LEU A 152 17.81 1.02 -4.41
N ASP A 153 16.94 0.06 -4.18
CA ASP A 153 16.97 -0.81 -3.02
C ASP A 153 17.31 -2.23 -3.46
N PHE A 154 18.27 -2.85 -2.79
CA PHE A 154 18.63 -4.25 -2.97
C PHE A 154 18.37 -5.01 -1.67
N ILE A 155 17.59 -6.08 -1.75
CA ILE A 155 17.40 -7.02 -0.64
C ILE A 155 18.04 -8.35 -1.04
N TYR A 156 19.17 -8.67 -0.40
CA TYR A 156 19.85 -9.95 -0.58
C TYR A 156 19.07 -11.08 0.09
N LEU A 157 18.80 -12.17 -0.65
CA LEU A 157 18.13 -13.35 -0.14
C LEU A 157 19.04 -14.58 -0.19
N PRO A 158 19.81 -14.85 0.89
CA PRO A 158 20.52 -16.12 1.00
C PRO A 158 19.53 -17.29 1.09
N LYS A 159 19.97 -18.49 0.73
CA LYS A 159 19.14 -19.71 0.70
C LYS A 159 18.36 -19.94 1.99
N VAL A 160 19.01 -19.70 3.14
CA VAL A 160 18.40 -19.83 4.47
C VAL A 160 17.19 -18.91 4.70
N HIS A 161 17.10 -17.81 3.96
CA HIS A 161 16.04 -16.79 4.09
C HIS A 161 15.10 -16.72 2.89
N LEU A 162 15.16 -17.69 1.95
CA LEU A 162 14.26 -17.73 0.79
C LEU A 162 12.78 -17.80 1.16
N SER A 163 12.44 -18.28 2.36
CA SER A 163 11.07 -18.25 2.88
C SER A 163 10.50 -16.85 3.06
N LEU A 164 11.35 -15.81 3.09
CA LEU A 164 10.92 -14.41 3.12
C LEU A 164 10.48 -13.89 1.75
N LEU A 165 10.86 -14.56 0.65
CA LEU A 165 10.62 -14.10 -0.71
C LEU A 165 9.15 -13.76 -1.00
N PRO A 166 8.14 -14.60 -0.65
CA PRO A 166 6.75 -14.30 -0.93
C PRO A 166 6.22 -13.00 -0.27
N TYR A 167 6.90 -12.53 0.79
CA TYR A 167 6.54 -11.28 1.48
C TYR A 167 7.29 -10.06 0.93
N LEU A 168 8.27 -10.30 0.05
CA LEU A 168 9.13 -9.28 -0.51
C LEU A 168 8.81 -9.00 -1.98
N VAL A 169 8.02 -9.84 -2.65
CA VAL A 169 7.68 -9.73 -4.07
C VAL A 169 6.21 -9.39 -4.29
N ALA A 170 5.90 -8.73 -5.40
CA ALA A 170 4.54 -8.35 -5.79
C ALA A 170 3.65 -9.48 -6.30
N THR A 171 4.18 -10.69 -6.43
CA THR A 171 3.49 -11.83 -7.02
C THR A 171 3.13 -12.86 -5.95
N SER A 172 1.92 -13.43 -6.05
CA SER A 172 1.46 -14.56 -5.22
C SER A 172 2.21 -15.86 -5.50
N SER A 173 3.01 -15.90 -6.57
CA SER A 173 3.81 -17.05 -6.97
C SER A 173 5.19 -16.55 -7.41
N PRO A 174 6.12 -16.33 -6.47
CA PRO A 174 7.48 -15.94 -6.81
C PRO A 174 8.13 -16.98 -7.73
N PRO A 175 8.96 -16.54 -8.69
CA PRO A 175 9.67 -17.44 -9.58
C PRO A 175 10.64 -18.32 -8.78
N GLN A 176 10.91 -19.51 -9.32
CA GLN A 176 11.87 -20.42 -8.71
C GLN A 176 13.27 -19.85 -8.87
N ILE A 177 13.92 -19.55 -7.73
CA ILE A 177 15.24 -18.93 -7.72
C ILE A 177 16.33 -20.00 -7.87
N SER A 178 17.07 -19.95 -8.97
CA SER A 178 18.30 -20.73 -9.17
C SER A 178 19.52 -19.81 -9.03
N GLY A 179 20.23 -19.90 -7.91
CA GLY A 179 21.46 -19.13 -7.67
C GLY A 179 21.31 -18.07 -6.58
N THR A 180 22.12 -17.02 -6.67
CA THR A 180 22.14 -15.92 -5.70
C THR A 180 21.18 -14.84 -6.15
N ALA A 181 20.19 -14.49 -5.34
CA ALA A 181 19.15 -13.56 -5.76
C ALA A 181 18.99 -12.33 -4.87
N PHE A 182 18.56 -11.27 -5.53
CA PHE A 182 18.26 -9.99 -4.94
C PHE A 182 16.89 -9.54 -5.40
N VAL A 183 16.04 -9.15 -4.46
CA VAL A 183 14.84 -8.38 -4.78
C VAL A 183 15.29 -6.93 -4.93
N VAL A 184 15.04 -6.36 -6.10
CA VAL A 184 15.46 -5.00 -6.43
C VAL A 184 14.23 -4.12 -6.61
N PHE A 185 14.22 -2.98 -5.95
CA PHE A 185 13.26 -1.91 -6.18
C PHE A 185 13.96 -0.76 -6.87
N ILE A 186 13.32 -0.25 -7.92
CA ILE A 186 13.75 0.94 -8.64
C ILE A 186 12.60 1.92 -8.57
N ASN A 187 12.84 3.10 -7.99
CA ASN A 187 11.83 4.14 -7.87
C ASN A 187 12.39 5.47 -8.36
N THR A 188 11.55 6.30 -8.97
CA THR A 188 11.89 7.69 -9.34
C THR A 188 10.77 8.63 -8.89
N HIS A 189 11.09 9.85 -8.47
CA HIS A 189 10.04 10.82 -8.15
C HIS A 189 9.51 11.53 -9.41
N GLN A 190 10.35 11.67 -10.44
CA GLN A 190 10.01 12.34 -11.69
C GLN A 190 10.49 11.55 -12.90
N GLY A 191 9.77 11.71 -14.02
CA GLY A 191 10.09 11.01 -15.27
C GLY A 191 9.78 9.53 -15.19
N LYS A 192 10.28 8.74 -16.15
CA LYS A 192 10.03 7.31 -16.24
C LYS A 192 11.32 6.54 -16.12
N ILE A 193 11.28 5.41 -15.41
CA ILE A 193 12.38 4.46 -15.38
C ILE A 193 12.46 3.83 -16.77
N PRO A 194 13.60 3.98 -17.50
CA PRO A 194 13.76 3.38 -18.81
C PRO A 194 13.64 1.85 -18.76
N PRO A 195 13.45 1.17 -19.91
CA PRO A 195 13.39 -0.29 -19.97
C PRO A 195 14.80 -0.90 -19.82
N TRP A 196 15.43 -0.65 -18.68
CA TRP A 196 16.77 -1.14 -18.37
C TRP A 196 16.74 -2.63 -18.07
N ASP A 197 17.68 -3.33 -18.69
CA ASP A 197 18.01 -4.71 -18.37
C ASP A 197 19.13 -4.71 -17.32
N LEU A 198 18.76 -4.87 -16.05
CA LEU A 198 19.73 -4.83 -14.96
C LEU A 198 20.76 -5.96 -15.03
N ALA A 199 20.45 -7.08 -15.72
CA ALA A 199 21.40 -8.18 -15.85
C ALA A 199 22.66 -7.75 -16.63
N LYS A 200 22.51 -6.80 -17.55
CA LYS A 200 23.62 -6.22 -18.33
C LYS A 200 24.38 -5.11 -17.59
N MET A 201 23.83 -4.63 -16.48
CA MET A 201 24.32 -3.43 -15.78
C MET A 201 24.91 -3.74 -14.41
N ALA A 202 24.71 -4.95 -13.91
CA ALA A 202 25.11 -5.35 -12.57
C ALA A 202 26.13 -6.49 -12.57
N THR A 203 27.04 -6.43 -11.61
CA THR A 203 28.02 -7.49 -11.30
C THR A 203 28.03 -7.79 -9.81
N ILE A 204 28.25 -9.05 -9.46
CA ILE A 204 28.45 -9.50 -8.09
C ILE A 204 29.90 -9.87 -7.87
N GLN A 205 30.41 -9.67 -6.67
CA GLN A 205 31.76 -10.07 -6.25
C GLN A 205 31.68 -10.74 -4.88
N ASP A 206 32.19 -11.96 -4.79
CA ASP A 206 32.30 -12.74 -3.54
C ASP A 206 33.72 -12.61 -2.98
N GLY A 207 33.88 -11.78 -1.94
CA GLY A 207 35.19 -11.46 -1.37
C GLY A 207 36.17 -10.93 -2.43
N ASP A 208 37.33 -11.57 -2.53
CA ASP A 208 38.39 -11.22 -3.49
C ASP A 208 38.27 -11.95 -4.84
N GLU A 209 37.19 -12.72 -5.05
CA GLU A 209 36.95 -13.39 -6.33
C GLU A 209 36.67 -12.38 -7.46
N ALA A 210 36.84 -12.81 -8.72
CA ALA A 210 36.57 -11.96 -9.87
C ALA A 210 35.06 -11.61 -9.96
N PRO A 211 34.69 -10.37 -10.34
CA PRO A 211 33.29 -10.01 -10.49
C PRO A 211 32.57 -10.85 -11.56
N ALA A 212 31.45 -11.45 -11.20
CA ALA A 212 30.57 -12.18 -12.10
C ALA A 212 29.39 -11.30 -12.55
N LYS A 213 28.93 -11.48 -13.80
CA LYS A 213 27.74 -10.79 -14.30
C LYS A 213 26.46 -11.43 -13.77
N ALA A 214 25.39 -10.65 -13.70
CA ALA A 214 24.06 -11.18 -13.47
C ALA A 214 23.63 -12.12 -14.61
N LEU A 215 22.90 -13.17 -14.25
CA LEU A 215 22.33 -14.16 -15.15
C LEU A 215 21.00 -13.68 -15.73
N ALA A 216 20.16 -13.07 -14.90
CA ALA A 216 18.82 -12.67 -15.28
C ALA A 216 18.32 -11.47 -14.48
N TRP A 217 17.49 -10.66 -15.14
CA TRP A 217 16.68 -9.60 -14.54
C TRP A 217 15.22 -9.87 -14.92
N GLU A 218 14.43 -10.28 -13.95
CA GLU A 218 13.01 -10.59 -14.15
C GLU A 218 12.17 -9.50 -13.47
N ILE A 219 11.42 -8.73 -14.26
CA ILE A 219 10.49 -7.73 -13.74
C ILE A 219 9.24 -8.47 -13.24
N ILE A 220 8.94 -8.31 -11.95
CA ILE A 220 7.77 -8.92 -11.30
C ILE A 220 6.66 -7.90 -11.04
N TYR A 221 6.98 -6.60 -11.11
CA TYR A 221 6.00 -5.53 -11.00
C TYR A 221 6.50 -4.27 -11.71
N GLU A 222 5.58 -3.60 -12.39
CA GLU A 222 5.76 -2.29 -13.01
C GLU A 222 4.45 -1.52 -12.82
N ASP A 223 4.54 -0.30 -12.32
CA ASP A 223 3.36 0.56 -12.18
C ASP A 223 2.97 1.18 -13.54
N GLY A 224 1.71 1.59 -13.69
CA GLY A 224 1.21 2.14 -14.96
C GLY A 224 1.94 3.42 -15.43
N GLN A 225 2.61 4.12 -14.52
CA GLN A 225 3.38 5.33 -14.83
C GLN A 225 4.85 5.04 -15.18
N ASN A 226 5.33 3.81 -14.95
CA ASN A 226 6.75 3.45 -15.02
C ASN A 226 7.64 4.24 -14.05
N HIS A 227 7.11 4.63 -12.89
CA HIS A 227 7.85 5.28 -11.81
C HIS A 227 8.39 4.29 -10.79
N HIS A 228 7.79 3.10 -10.72
CA HIS A 228 8.10 2.06 -9.74
C HIS A 228 8.26 0.72 -10.45
N LYS A 229 9.44 0.12 -10.34
CA LYS A 229 9.71 -1.24 -10.84
C LYS A 229 10.23 -2.10 -9.71
N GLN A 230 9.76 -3.35 -9.71
CA GLN A 230 10.32 -4.39 -8.87
C GLN A 230 10.74 -5.56 -9.75
N GLY A 231 11.90 -6.14 -9.46
CA GLY A 231 12.36 -7.33 -10.13
C GLY A 231 13.25 -8.19 -9.26
N ILE A 232 13.54 -9.38 -9.77
CA ILE A 232 14.51 -10.30 -9.20
C ILE A 232 15.75 -10.28 -10.08
N LEU A 233 16.87 -9.90 -9.47
CA LEU A 233 18.18 -9.94 -10.09
C LEU A 233 18.92 -11.19 -9.61
N THR A 234 19.25 -12.08 -10.54
CA THR A 234 19.87 -13.37 -10.23
C THR A 234 21.30 -13.42 -10.72
N PHE A 235 22.19 -13.98 -9.92
CA PHE A 235 23.61 -14.17 -10.19
C PHE A 235 24.00 -15.65 -10.02
N PRO A 236 25.20 -16.05 -10.50
CA PRO A 236 25.75 -17.35 -10.16
C PRO A 236 25.73 -17.62 -8.64
N PRO A 237 25.60 -18.90 -8.22
CA PRO A 237 25.65 -19.25 -6.80
C PRO A 237 26.94 -18.76 -6.16
N VAL A 238 26.82 -18.21 -4.95
CA VAL A 238 27.94 -17.83 -4.10
C VAL A 238 28.02 -18.75 -2.87
N ASP A 239 29.20 -18.83 -2.25
CA ASP A 239 29.34 -19.60 -1.02
C ASP A 239 28.88 -18.75 0.18
N GLU A 240 27.63 -18.97 0.59
CA GLU A 240 27.00 -18.22 1.69
C GLU A 240 27.63 -18.48 3.06
N SER A 241 28.43 -19.54 3.20
CA SER A 241 29.09 -19.91 4.46
C SER A 241 30.41 -19.18 4.69
N LYS A 242 31.00 -18.59 3.65
CA LYS A 242 32.25 -17.85 3.75
C LYS A 242 32.10 -16.59 4.59
N ALA A 243 33.05 -16.37 5.48
CA ALA A 243 33.20 -15.13 6.25
C ALA A 243 33.86 -14.03 5.39
N THR A 244 33.17 -13.60 4.32
CA THR A 244 33.64 -12.59 3.36
C THR A 244 32.55 -11.55 3.08
N SER A 245 32.92 -10.46 2.41
CA SER A 245 31.93 -9.52 1.87
C SER A 245 31.31 -10.05 0.59
N LEU A 246 30.02 -9.78 0.40
CA LEU A 246 29.33 -9.92 -0.87
C LEU A 246 29.03 -8.53 -1.40
N THR A 247 29.49 -8.22 -2.60
CA THR A 247 29.36 -6.87 -3.17
C THR A 247 28.60 -6.91 -4.48
N ILE A 248 27.56 -6.08 -4.60
CA ILE A 248 26.94 -5.75 -5.88
C ILE A 248 27.47 -4.40 -6.35
N THR A 249 27.84 -4.36 -7.61
CA THR A 249 28.09 -3.14 -8.35
C THR A 249 27.01 -3.00 -9.43
N ILE A 250 26.46 -1.81 -9.59
CA ILE A 250 25.56 -1.47 -10.70
C ILE A 250 26.00 -0.18 -11.38
N LYS A 251 25.97 -0.17 -12.71
CA LYS A 251 26.28 1.02 -13.53
C LYS A 251 25.11 1.31 -14.46
N LEU A 252 24.24 2.20 -14.02
CA LEU A 252 23.11 2.66 -14.83
C LEU A 252 23.58 3.73 -15.84
N PRO A 253 23.00 3.78 -17.06
CA PRO A 253 23.32 4.81 -18.04
C PRO A 253 23.12 6.23 -17.48
N GLY A 254 24.11 7.10 -17.65
CA GLY A 254 24.04 8.50 -17.21
C GLY A 254 24.18 8.72 -15.70
N LEU A 255 24.33 7.66 -14.90
CA LEU A 255 24.52 7.74 -13.45
C LEU A 255 25.91 7.24 -13.04
N ARG A 256 26.33 7.64 -11.84
CA ARG A 256 27.55 7.11 -11.22
C ARG A 256 27.37 5.63 -10.89
N LYS A 257 28.50 4.92 -10.88
CA LYS A 257 28.57 3.53 -10.40
C LYS A 257 28.15 3.49 -8.94
N ARG A 258 27.22 2.58 -8.58
CA ARG A 258 26.79 2.34 -7.20
C ARG A 258 27.26 0.98 -6.74
N THR A 259 27.63 0.90 -5.46
CA THR A 259 28.16 -0.31 -4.84
C THR A 259 27.43 -0.59 -3.53
N TYR A 260 26.92 -1.80 -3.38
CA TYR A 260 26.21 -2.28 -2.18
C TYR A 260 26.96 -3.49 -1.61
N MET A 261 27.19 -3.50 -0.31
CA MET A 261 28.01 -4.53 0.34
C MET A 261 27.28 -5.16 1.52
N TRP A 262 27.37 -6.47 1.63
CA TRP A 262 26.89 -7.29 2.73
C TRP A 262 28.05 -8.03 3.37
N ASN A 263 28.04 -8.10 4.70
CA ASN A 263 28.99 -8.95 5.43
C ASN A 263 28.34 -10.32 5.63
N ARG A 264 29.03 -11.39 5.23
CA ARG A 264 28.59 -12.78 5.43
C ARG A 264 29.42 -13.49 6.51
N PRO A 265 28.91 -14.59 7.12
CA PRO A 265 27.57 -15.15 6.91
C PRO A 265 26.47 -14.22 7.42
N ILE A 266 25.33 -14.21 6.73
CA ILE A 266 24.14 -13.51 7.21
C ILE A 266 23.60 -14.27 8.43
N PRO A 267 23.31 -13.62 9.56
CA PRO A 267 22.76 -14.31 10.72
C PRO A 267 21.46 -15.04 10.38
N ILE A 268 21.19 -16.17 11.04
CA ILE A 268 19.92 -16.87 10.90
C ILE A 268 18.83 -16.04 11.61
N PHE A 269 17.73 -15.76 10.91
CA PHE A 269 16.55 -15.17 11.51
C PHE A 269 15.81 -16.26 12.30
N GLU A 270 16.09 -16.33 13.59
CA GLU A 270 15.27 -17.11 14.51
C GLU A 270 13.97 -16.33 14.75
N LYS A 271 12.86 -16.86 14.21
CA LYS A 271 11.53 -16.41 14.59
C LYS A 271 11.33 -16.81 16.05
N LYS A 272 11.79 -15.99 16.99
CA LYS A 272 11.48 -16.20 18.42
C LYS A 272 9.97 -16.33 18.51
N ASP A 273 9.50 -17.50 18.92
CA ASP A 273 8.10 -17.76 19.22
C ASP A 273 7.68 -16.81 20.33
N HIS A 274 7.15 -15.65 19.94
CA HIS A 274 6.16 -15.00 20.77
C HIS A 274 4.88 -15.79 20.55
N ALA A 275 4.74 -16.78 21.42
CA ALA A 275 3.55 -17.58 21.59
C ALA A 275 2.30 -16.69 21.57
N LYS A 276 1.45 -16.95 20.57
CA LYS A 276 -0.01 -16.77 20.49
C LYS A 276 -0.62 -15.39 20.85
N PRO A 277 -1.79 -15.06 20.25
CA PRO A 277 -2.52 -13.82 20.51
C PRO A 277 -2.90 -13.62 21.99
#